data_AF-A0A9D2SAV0-F1
#
_entry.id   AF-A0A9D2SAV0-F1
#
_cell.length_a   1.000
_cell.length_b   1.000
_cell.length_c   1.000
_cell.angle_alpha   90.00
_cell.angle_beta   90.00
_cell.angle_gamma   90.00
#
_symmetry.space_group_name_H-M   'P 1'
#
loop_
_entity.id
_entity.type
_entity.pdbx_description
1 polymer ?
#
loop_
_entity_poly.entity_id
_entity_poly.type
_entity_poly.pdbx_seq_one_letter_code
_entity_poly.pdbx_strand_id
1 'polypeptide(L)'
;MNWEERIQVEVQPDAVTALRGVDALRVVLSGDGTGFSLQPEALPDGGTLRFTISRQDGAYALVFQDESGAELPQSDTPVTLYLPAGSPLASVEAQYSGNFDNWGGQYDANSGLIFFSAQWSGIYQVAENQVELTDIGALSEEEQRIIRFMVARGFFSAPDGKFNPEGTLSRYEFTTALVGMFYALDRQAECTFNDVAKDSPYYVHVASAQSSGIAEGVGNDRFDGERSVTREEVLTFCARTLVDKKGYQVPEDLSAYANFTDRETIADWALPYVALTEQLGVVDGGQALEPQQDISRAEGARLLYKLFMMLYEVSPAQAAFYEQAAQADGGVTPLSLAPFGAAGVVVALGVALFASPWGRRYTRELSGGQKSVVAALMAVLTAALLGLGVVLQML
;
A
#
# COMPACT_ATOMS: atom_id res chain seq x y z
N MET A 1 13.49 -21.10 -12.70
CA MET A 1 13.26 -20.52 -14.05
C MET A 1 13.98 -19.18 -14.11
N ASN A 2 14.87 -18.98 -15.09
CA ASN A 2 15.45 -17.68 -15.41
C ASN A 2 14.39 -16.95 -16.25
N TRP A 3 13.66 -16.01 -15.67
CA TRP A 3 12.45 -15.41 -16.27
C TRP A 3 12.77 -14.20 -17.16
N GLU A 4 13.90 -14.24 -17.87
CA GLU A 4 14.22 -13.28 -18.94
C GLU A 4 13.27 -13.42 -20.15
N GLU A 5 12.40 -14.43 -20.15
CA GLU A 5 11.36 -14.63 -21.17
C GLU A 5 10.03 -13.96 -20.76
N ARG A 6 9.37 -13.32 -21.74
CA ARG A 6 8.06 -12.68 -21.59
C ARG A 6 7.01 -13.70 -21.14
N ILE A 7 6.44 -13.52 -19.95
CA ILE A 7 5.35 -14.35 -19.44
C ILE A 7 4.03 -13.73 -19.87
N GLN A 8 3.22 -14.48 -20.60
CA GLN A 8 1.85 -14.09 -20.95
C GLN A 8 0.87 -14.69 -19.95
N VAL A 9 0.01 -13.84 -19.40
CA VAL A 9 -1.03 -14.22 -18.45
C VAL A 9 -2.38 -13.92 -19.11
N GLU A 10 -3.25 -14.92 -19.14
CA GLU A 10 -4.62 -14.80 -19.63
C GLU A 10 -5.57 -15.39 -18.58
N VAL A 11 -6.46 -14.56 -18.04
CA VAL A 11 -7.49 -14.99 -17.09
C VAL A 11 -8.83 -14.98 -17.81
N GLN A 12 -9.35 -16.18 -18.06
CA GLN A 12 -10.61 -16.37 -18.78
C GLN A 12 -11.84 -16.20 -17.86
N PRO A 13 -13.00 -15.80 -18.42
CA PRO A 13 -14.22 -15.55 -17.65
C PRO A 13 -14.67 -16.73 -16.78
N ASP A 14 -14.53 -17.97 -17.27
CA ASP A 14 -14.97 -19.16 -16.55
C ASP A 14 -14.11 -19.44 -15.30
N ALA A 15 -12.84 -19.01 -15.31
CA ALA A 15 -11.95 -19.09 -14.16
C ALA A 15 -12.40 -18.15 -13.03
N VAL A 16 -13.03 -17.01 -13.35
CA VAL A 16 -13.55 -16.05 -12.36
C VAL A 16 -14.67 -16.68 -11.52
N THR A 17 -15.54 -17.48 -12.15
CA THR A 17 -16.60 -18.21 -11.43
C THR A 17 -16.02 -19.25 -10.45
N ALA A 18 -14.92 -19.90 -10.83
CA ALA A 18 -14.22 -20.86 -9.98
C ALA A 18 -13.44 -20.20 -8.83
N LEU A 19 -13.10 -18.92 -8.95
CA LEU A 19 -12.39 -18.13 -7.94
C LEU A 19 -13.33 -17.37 -6.98
N ARG A 20 -14.66 -17.58 -7.06
CA ARG A 20 -15.60 -16.98 -6.11
C ARG A 20 -15.28 -17.39 -4.67
N GLY A 21 -15.08 -16.41 -3.80
CA GLY A 21 -14.68 -16.62 -2.39
C GLY A 21 -13.17 -16.79 -2.18
N VAL A 22 -12.36 -16.57 -3.21
CA VAL A 22 -10.90 -16.44 -3.10
C VAL A 22 -10.55 -14.96 -2.97
N ASP A 23 -9.84 -14.58 -1.91
CA ASP A 23 -9.47 -13.18 -1.66
C ASP A 23 -8.48 -12.65 -2.71
N ALA A 24 -7.50 -13.48 -3.10
CA ALA A 24 -6.51 -13.15 -4.13
C ALA A 24 -5.90 -14.40 -4.78
N LEU A 25 -5.63 -14.34 -6.08
CA LEU A 25 -4.81 -15.32 -6.80
C LEU A 25 -3.38 -14.78 -6.88
N ARG A 26 -2.44 -15.37 -6.13
CA ARG A 26 -1.01 -15.01 -6.19
C ARG A 26 -0.22 -15.99 -7.07
N VAL A 27 0.54 -15.44 -8.01
CA VAL A 27 1.44 -16.18 -8.90
C VAL A 27 2.88 -15.76 -8.63
N VAL A 28 3.74 -16.72 -8.28
CA VAL A 28 5.18 -16.49 -8.03
C VAL A 28 5.97 -16.90 -9.28
N LEU A 29 6.76 -15.98 -9.81
CA LEU A 29 7.49 -16.13 -11.07
C LEU A 29 8.94 -16.58 -10.86
N SER A 30 9.54 -16.21 -9.73
CA SER A 30 10.92 -16.60 -9.40
C SER A 30 11.16 -16.87 -7.92
N GLY A 31 12.30 -17.51 -7.64
CA GLY A 31 12.70 -17.91 -6.28
C GLY A 31 13.03 -16.75 -5.34
N ASP A 32 13.19 -15.53 -5.86
CA ASP A 32 13.32 -14.29 -5.09
C ASP A 32 11.97 -13.72 -4.63
N GLY A 33 10.87 -14.42 -4.89
CA GLY A 33 9.51 -14.02 -4.49
C GLY A 33 8.83 -13.06 -5.46
N THR A 34 9.49 -12.66 -6.56
CA THR A 34 8.87 -11.87 -7.63
C THR A 34 7.60 -12.53 -8.09
N GLY A 35 6.53 -11.76 -8.21
CA GLY A 35 5.25 -12.28 -8.65
C GLY A 35 4.21 -11.20 -8.85
N PHE A 36 2.97 -11.65 -9.04
CA PHE A 36 1.82 -10.77 -9.05
C PHE A 36 0.65 -11.42 -8.31
N SER A 37 -0.33 -10.62 -7.92
CA SER A 37 -1.64 -11.10 -7.50
C SER A 37 -2.75 -10.36 -8.21
N LEU A 38 -3.87 -11.05 -8.33
CA LEU A 38 -5.11 -10.56 -8.89
C LEU A 38 -6.20 -10.72 -7.84
N GLN A 39 -7.02 -9.70 -7.65
CA GLN A 39 -8.23 -9.81 -6.85
C GLN A 39 -9.37 -10.29 -7.75
N PRO A 40 -9.94 -11.49 -7.52
CA PRO A 40 -10.98 -12.02 -8.40
C PRO A 40 -12.21 -11.13 -8.53
N GLU A 41 -12.53 -10.37 -7.48
CA GLU A 41 -13.64 -9.42 -7.46
C GLU A 41 -13.43 -8.21 -8.38
N ALA A 42 -12.18 -7.88 -8.69
CA ALA A 42 -11.83 -6.80 -9.61
C ALA A 42 -11.78 -7.25 -11.08
N LEU A 43 -11.94 -8.55 -11.36
CA LEU A 43 -11.96 -9.08 -12.72
C LEU A 43 -13.30 -8.74 -13.40
N PRO A 44 -13.28 -8.35 -14.68
CA PRO A 44 -14.50 -7.97 -15.40
C PRO A 44 -15.44 -9.15 -15.56
N ASP A 45 -16.74 -8.93 -15.30
CA ASP A 45 -17.79 -9.92 -15.56
C ASP A 45 -17.82 -10.26 -17.06
N GLY A 46 -17.41 -11.48 -17.40
CA GLY A 46 -17.39 -11.95 -18.80
C GLY A 46 -16.20 -11.50 -19.64
N GLY A 47 -15.25 -10.74 -19.07
CA GLY A 47 -14.07 -10.24 -19.78
C GLY A 47 -12.82 -11.08 -19.53
N THR A 48 -11.86 -11.04 -20.48
CA THR A 48 -10.55 -11.68 -20.33
C THR A 48 -9.52 -10.65 -19.92
N LEU A 49 -8.85 -10.83 -18.78
CA LEU A 49 -7.68 -10.02 -18.42
C LEU A 49 -6.45 -10.62 -19.09
N ARG A 50 -5.78 -9.84 -19.96
CA ARG A 50 -4.51 -10.22 -20.60
C ARG A 50 -3.43 -9.20 -20.29
N PHE A 51 -2.29 -9.71 -19.89
CA PHE A 51 -1.09 -8.89 -19.77
C PHE A 51 0.16 -9.75 -19.92
N THR A 52 1.28 -9.07 -20.15
CA THR A 52 2.59 -9.69 -20.13
C THR A 52 3.48 -9.03 -19.10
N ILE A 53 4.31 -9.83 -18.44
CA ILE A 53 5.35 -9.36 -17.52
C ILE A 53 6.72 -9.89 -17.98
N SER A 54 7.73 -9.04 -17.92
CA SER A 54 9.11 -9.40 -18.30
C SER A 54 10.13 -8.61 -17.47
N ARG A 55 11.33 -9.19 -17.27
CA ARG A 55 12.48 -8.49 -16.66
C ARG A 55 13.43 -8.04 -17.75
N GLN A 56 13.95 -6.83 -17.61
CA GLN A 56 15.16 -6.44 -18.31
C GLN A 56 15.96 -5.47 -17.43
N ASP A 57 17.26 -5.75 -17.24
CA ASP A 57 18.20 -4.86 -16.53
C ASP A 57 17.73 -4.37 -15.14
N GLY A 58 17.01 -5.24 -14.40
CA GLY A 58 16.49 -4.92 -13.07
C GLY A 58 15.14 -4.18 -13.06
N ALA A 59 14.64 -3.78 -14.23
CA ALA A 59 13.30 -3.24 -14.39
C ALA A 59 12.29 -4.31 -14.82
N TYR A 60 11.01 -4.04 -14.57
CA TYR A 60 9.88 -4.92 -14.75
C TYR A 60 8.89 -4.25 -15.73
N ALA A 61 8.77 -4.79 -16.94
CA ALA A 61 7.79 -4.29 -17.90
C ALA A 61 6.47 -5.04 -17.73
N LEU A 62 5.39 -4.31 -17.49
CA LEU A 62 4.01 -4.81 -17.47
C LEU A 62 3.27 -4.20 -18.67
N VAL A 63 2.65 -5.04 -19.49
CA VAL A 63 1.92 -4.59 -20.68
C VAL A 63 0.57 -5.28 -20.72
N PHE A 64 -0.50 -4.51 -20.53
CA PHE A 64 -1.88 -4.94 -20.71
C PHE A 64 -2.22 -5.10 -22.19
N GLN A 65 -3.15 -6.00 -22.49
CA GLN A 65 -3.54 -6.32 -23.86
C GLN A 65 -5.05 -6.51 -24.00
N ASP A 66 -5.57 -6.21 -25.19
CA ASP A 66 -6.95 -6.50 -25.55
C ASP A 66 -7.14 -7.97 -26.00
N GLU A 67 -8.37 -8.31 -26.40
CA GLU A 67 -8.73 -9.65 -26.89
C GLU A 67 -8.03 -10.06 -28.20
N SER A 68 -7.45 -9.11 -28.94
CA SER A 68 -6.65 -9.37 -30.13
C SER A 68 -5.15 -9.53 -29.82
N GLY A 69 -4.73 -9.18 -28.58
CA GLY A 69 -3.34 -9.12 -28.16
C GLY A 69 -2.67 -7.78 -28.42
N ALA A 70 -3.41 -6.76 -28.86
CA ALA A 70 -2.90 -5.41 -29.02
C ALA A 70 -2.65 -4.77 -27.67
N GLU A 71 -1.59 -3.98 -27.54
CA GLU A 71 -1.19 -3.36 -26.28
C GLU A 71 -2.17 -2.25 -25.89
N LEU A 72 -2.59 -2.28 -24.63
CA LEU A 72 -3.43 -1.26 -24.02
C LEU A 72 -2.56 -0.35 -23.15
N PRO A 73 -2.81 0.97 -23.11
CA PRO A 73 -2.06 1.87 -22.23
C PRO A 73 -2.36 1.62 -20.74
N GLN A 74 -3.54 1.11 -20.41
CA GLN A 74 -3.97 0.80 -19.04
C GLN A 74 -5.05 -0.28 -19.03
N SER A 75 -5.38 -0.77 -17.84
CA SER A 75 -6.43 -1.73 -17.53
C SER A 75 -7.30 -1.21 -16.38
N ASP A 76 -8.61 -1.37 -16.50
CA ASP A 76 -9.55 -1.06 -15.42
C ASP A 76 -9.35 -2.00 -14.22
N THR A 77 -8.89 -3.23 -14.48
CA THR A 77 -8.51 -4.18 -13.43
C THR A 77 -7.03 -4.01 -13.08
N PRO A 78 -6.71 -3.62 -11.83
CA PRO A 78 -5.34 -3.55 -11.36
C PRO A 78 -4.69 -4.94 -11.22
N VAL A 79 -3.37 -4.97 -11.38
CA VAL A 79 -2.52 -6.11 -11.05
C VAL A 79 -1.58 -5.69 -9.94
N THR A 80 -1.57 -6.41 -8.82
CA THR A 80 -0.61 -6.14 -7.75
C THR A 80 0.70 -6.84 -8.06
N LEU A 81 1.77 -6.09 -8.25
CA LEU A 81 3.12 -6.64 -8.44
C LEU A 81 3.83 -6.80 -7.09
N TYR A 82 4.62 -7.86 -6.94
CA TYR A 82 5.50 -8.11 -5.81
C TYR A 82 6.93 -8.20 -6.34
N LEU A 83 7.80 -7.29 -5.93
CA LEU A 83 9.17 -7.17 -6.42
C LEU A 83 10.16 -7.25 -5.23
N PRO A 84 11.36 -7.81 -5.39
CA PRO A 84 12.38 -7.79 -4.36
C PRO A 84 12.84 -6.36 -4.03
N ALA A 85 12.99 -6.07 -2.74
CA ALA A 85 13.53 -4.82 -2.23
C ALA A 85 14.48 -5.10 -1.06
N GLY A 86 15.59 -4.37 -0.99
CA GLY A 86 16.63 -4.52 0.02
C GLY A 86 16.33 -3.77 1.32
N SER A 87 15.41 -2.81 1.30
CA SER A 87 15.14 -1.96 2.47
C SER A 87 13.72 -1.40 2.50
N PRO A 88 13.21 -1.00 3.68
CA PRO A 88 11.94 -0.27 3.81
C PRO A 88 11.97 1.13 3.20
N LEU A 89 13.16 1.65 2.85
CA LEU A 89 13.34 2.93 2.17
C LEU A 89 13.17 2.81 0.66
N ALA A 90 13.16 1.58 0.13
CA ALA A 90 12.95 1.34 -1.28
C ALA A 90 11.60 1.89 -1.74
N SER A 91 11.58 2.29 -3.00
CA SER A 91 10.38 2.72 -3.69
C SER A 91 10.31 2.15 -5.10
N VAL A 92 9.15 2.24 -5.72
CA VAL A 92 8.87 1.82 -7.08
C VAL A 92 8.78 3.08 -7.92
N GLU A 93 9.69 3.21 -8.86
CA GLU A 93 9.63 4.22 -9.91
C GLU A 93 8.86 3.63 -11.09
N ALA A 94 7.84 4.35 -11.55
CA ALA A 94 6.96 3.91 -12.62
C ALA A 94 7.09 4.86 -13.82
N GLN A 95 7.40 4.29 -14.99
CA GLN A 95 7.37 4.97 -16.28
C GLN A 95 6.20 4.43 -17.10
N TYR A 96 5.21 5.28 -17.39
CA TYR A 96 3.97 4.88 -18.05
C TYR A 96 3.35 6.06 -18.78
N SER A 97 2.82 5.82 -19.99
CA SER A 97 2.13 6.87 -20.78
C SER A 97 2.93 8.19 -20.91
N GLY A 98 4.26 8.11 -20.99
CA GLY A 98 5.15 9.28 -21.05
C GLY A 98 5.41 9.99 -19.70
N ASN A 99 4.82 9.53 -18.60
CA ASN A 99 5.06 10.03 -17.25
C ASN A 99 6.16 9.22 -16.55
N PHE A 100 6.77 9.83 -15.54
CA PHE A 100 7.71 9.20 -14.61
C PHE A 100 7.33 9.65 -13.20
N ASP A 101 6.96 8.71 -12.34
CA ASP A 101 6.49 8.99 -10.98
C ASP A 101 7.13 8.03 -9.97
N ASN A 102 7.46 8.54 -8.78
CA ASN A 102 7.77 7.69 -7.64
C ASN A 102 6.45 7.26 -7.00
N TRP A 103 6.10 6.01 -7.24
CA TRP A 103 4.89 5.39 -6.74
C TRP A 103 5.05 4.88 -5.30
N GLY A 104 6.26 4.78 -4.76
CA GLY A 104 6.46 4.27 -3.41
C GLY A 104 6.38 2.74 -3.36
N GLY A 105 5.39 2.16 -2.70
CA GLY A 105 5.26 0.69 -2.59
C GLY A 105 5.21 0.19 -1.17
N GLN A 106 4.53 -0.92 -0.95
CA GLN A 106 4.37 -1.48 0.37
C GLN A 106 5.49 -2.50 0.63
N TYR A 107 6.45 -2.16 1.50
CA TYR A 107 7.56 -3.04 1.84
C TYR A 107 7.25 -3.99 3.01
N ASP A 108 7.28 -5.29 2.75
CA ASP A 108 7.20 -6.34 3.78
C ASP A 108 8.60 -6.80 4.19
N ALA A 109 9.00 -6.46 5.42
CA ALA A 109 10.30 -6.82 5.98
C ALA A 109 10.51 -8.33 6.15
N ASN A 110 9.43 -9.13 6.24
CA ASN A 110 9.54 -10.58 6.41
C ASN A 110 9.90 -11.28 5.10
N SER A 111 9.30 -10.85 4.00
CA SER A 111 9.56 -11.41 2.68
C SER A 111 10.67 -10.68 1.90
N GLY A 112 11.02 -9.45 2.29
CA GLY A 112 11.92 -8.59 1.53
C GLY A 112 11.31 -8.17 0.19
N LEU A 113 9.97 -8.08 0.12
CA LEU A 113 9.25 -7.72 -1.09
C LEU A 113 8.59 -6.36 -0.92
N ILE A 114 8.65 -5.54 -1.96
CA ILE A 114 7.82 -4.37 -2.14
C ILE A 114 6.66 -4.70 -3.07
N PHE A 115 5.43 -4.31 -2.72
CA PHE A 115 4.26 -4.55 -3.55
C PHE A 115 3.44 -3.29 -3.81
N PHE A 116 2.83 -3.23 -4.99
CA PHE A 116 2.05 -2.07 -5.43
C PHE A 116 1.02 -2.49 -6.47
N SER A 117 -0.10 -1.76 -6.51
CA SER A 117 -1.16 -1.97 -7.48
C SER A 117 -0.84 -1.21 -8.76
N ALA A 118 -0.84 -1.91 -9.91
CA ALA A 118 -0.53 -1.34 -11.21
C ALA A 118 -1.72 -1.48 -12.17
N GLN A 119 -2.17 -0.35 -12.72
CA GLN A 119 -3.20 -0.29 -13.76
C GLN A 119 -2.65 0.15 -15.11
N TRP A 120 -1.42 0.67 -15.16
CA TRP A 120 -0.83 1.18 -16.38
C TRP A 120 0.14 0.19 -17.01
N SER A 121 0.14 0.13 -18.33
CA SER A 121 1.24 -0.49 -19.07
C SER A 121 2.47 0.42 -18.96
N GLY A 122 3.60 -0.15 -18.58
CA GLY A 122 4.78 0.62 -18.27
C GLY A 122 5.95 -0.19 -17.77
N ILE A 123 7.00 0.53 -17.40
CA ILE A 123 8.23 0.00 -16.81
C ILE A 123 8.24 0.39 -15.34
N TYR A 124 8.46 -0.60 -14.48
CA TYR A 124 8.50 -0.45 -13.03
C TYR A 124 9.86 -0.87 -12.52
N GLN A 125 10.49 -0.03 -11.70
CA GLN A 125 11.81 -0.29 -11.15
C GLN A 125 11.82 -0.06 -9.65
N VAL A 126 12.45 -0.98 -8.91
CA VAL A 126 12.70 -0.79 -7.49
C VAL A 126 13.96 0.07 -7.34
N ALA A 127 13.79 1.26 -6.78
CA ALA A 127 14.86 2.17 -6.43
C ALA A 127 15.26 1.96 -4.96
N GLU A 128 16.53 1.61 -4.72
CA GLU A 128 17.09 1.52 -3.37
C GLU A 128 17.57 2.90 -2.93
N ASN A 129 16.70 3.61 -2.23
CA ASN A 129 16.96 4.98 -1.85
C ASN A 129 17.88 5.05 -0.62
N GLN A 130 18.97 5.80 -0.75
CA GLN A 130 19.82 6.19 0.36
C GLN A 130 19.67 7.68 0.62
N VAL A 131 19.39 8.05 1.86
CA VAL A 131 19.23 9.45 2.25
C VAL A 131 20.10 9.73 3.46
N GLU A 132 21.00 10.68 3.29
CA GLU A 132 21.80 11.27 4.35
C GLU A 132 21.19 12.64 4.71
N LEU A 133 20.77 12.78 5.97
CA LEU A 133 20.17 14.01 6.49
C LEU A 133 21.04 14.56 7.63
N THR A 134 21.40 15.83 7.53
CA THR A 134 22.40 16.46 8.41
C THR A 134 21.80 17.23 9.59
N ASP A 135 20.50 17.49 9.57
CA ASP A 135 19.80 18.39 10.50
C ASP A 135 18.76 17.71 11.40
N ILE A 136 18.68 16.39 11.38
CA ILE A 136 17.71 15.60 12.16
C ILE A 136 18.30 14.93 13.41
N GLY A 137 19.61 15.06 13.64
CA GLY A 137 20.33 14.31 14.69
C GLY A 137 19.91 14.61 16.13
N ALA A 138 19.22 15.73 16.37
CA ALA A 138 18.69 16.10 17.68
C ALA A 138 17.29 15.54 17.98
N LEU A 139 16.60 15.00 16.96
CA LEU A 139 15.29 14.38 17.09
C LEU A 139 15.40 12.96 17.65
N SER A 140 14.28 12.41 18.13
CA SER A 140 14.23 11.01 18.55
C SER A 140 14.57 10.05 17.40
N GLU A 141 15.04 8.85 17.71
CA GLU A 141 15.35 7.85 16.68
C GLU A 141 14.14 7.52 15.81
N GLU A 142 12.94 7.53 16.38
CA GLU A 142 11.69 7.30 15.67
C GLU A 142 11.41 8.41 14.65
N GLU A 143 11.45 9.67 15.07
CA GLU A 143 11.26 10.81 14.17
C GLU A 143 12.30 10.81 13.05
N GLN A 144 13.55 10.50 13.37
CA GLN A 144 14.60 10.39 12.36
C GLN A 144 14.31 9.27 11.34
N ARG A 145 13.82 8.11 11.78
CA ARG A 145 13.42 7.02 10.87
C ARG A 145 12.26 7.43 9.98
N ILE A 146 11.24 8.06 10.54
CA ILE A 146 10.07 8.54 9.81
C ILE A 146 10.49 9.56 8.75
N ILE A 147 11.28 10.55 9.12
CA ILE A 147 11.75 11.58 8.18
C ILE A 147 12.59 10.94 7.07
N ARG A 148 13.51 10.03 7.40
CA ARG A 148 14.28 9.29 6.39
C ARG A 148 13.38 8.51 5.44
N PHE A 149 12.34 7.84 5.95
CA PHE A 149 11.35 7.13 5.14
C PHE A 149 10.62 8.07 4.17
N MET A 150 10.14 9.21 4.68
CA MET A 150 9.40 10.18 3.87
C MET A 150 10.25 10.81 2.77
N VAL A 151 11.51 11.14 3.08
CA VAL A 151 12.43 11.74 2.10
C VAL A 151 12.91 10.70 1.10
N ALA A 152 13.28 9.50 1.56
CA ALA A 152 13.79 8.43 0.69
C ALA A 152 12.79 8.05 -0.39
N ARG A 153 11.50 8.08 -0.06
CA ARG A 153 10.43 7.70 -0.97
C ARG A 153 9.82 8.88 -1.73
N GLY A 154 10.45 10.07 -1.64
CA GLY A 154 10.08 11.25 -2.41
C GLY A 154 8.83 11.99 -1.95
N PHE A 155 8.26 11.64 -0.79
CA PHE A 155 7.07 12.31 -0.27
C PHE A 155 7.37 13.68 0.34
N PHE A 156 8.57 13.84 0.91
CA PHE A 156 9.07 15.13 1.38
C PHE A 156 10.41 15.46 0.75
N SER A 157 10.62 16.74 0.46
CA SER A 157 11.89 17.27 -0.03
C SER A 157 12.90 17.48 1.11
N ALA A 158 14.19 17.30 0.82
CA ALA A 158 15.29 17.67 1.70
C ALA A 158 16.46 18.24 0.88
N PRO A 159 16.31 19.48 0.34
CA PRO A 159 17.35 20.09 -0.46
C PRO A 159 18.68 20.17 0.32
N ASP A 160 19.79 19.88 -0.37
CA ASP A 160 21.14 19.85 0.21
C ASP A 160 21.28 18.92 1.44
N GLY A 161 20.45 17.87 1.54
CA GLY A 161 20.47 16.93 2.67
C GLY A 161 19.97 17.53 3.98
N LYS A 162 19.08 18.54 3.90
CA LYS A 162 18.46 19.21 5.04
C LYS A 162 16.95 19.13 4.95
N PHE A 163 16.33 18.51 5.95
CA PHE A 163 14.88 18.33 5.99
C PHE A 163 14.13 19.55 6.57
N ASN A 164 14.80 20.34 7.41
CA ASN A 164 14.25 21.44 8.19
C ASN A 164 13.06 21.03 9.08
N PRO A 165 13.26 20.21 10.13
CA PRO A 165 12.18 19.64 10.96
C PRO A 165 11.16 20.63 11.51
N GLU A 166 11.65 21.77 12.02
CA GLU A 166 10.85 22.84 12.63
C GLU A 166 10.31 23.84 11.60
N GLY A 167 10.62 23.62 10.31
CA GLY A 167 10.12 24.46 9.23
C GLY A 167 8.61 24.37 9.08
N THR A 168 8.04 25.39 8.43
CA THR A 168 6.63 25.39 8.04
C THR A 168 6.36 24.35 6.97
N LEU A 169 5.19 23.72 7.03
CA LEU A 169 4.69 22.84 5.98
C LEU A 169 3.51 23.52 5.28
N SER A 170 3.64 23.77 3.98
CA SER A 170 2.55 24.38 3.22
C SER A 170 1.44 23.38 2.91
N ARG A 171 0.23 23.89 2.65
CA ARG A 171 -0.92 23.07 2.25
C ARG A 171 -0.66 22.35 0.92
N TYR A 172 0.05 22.98 -0.02
CA TYR A 172 0.51 22.33 -1.26
C TYR A 172 1.44 21.16 -1.01
N GLU A 173 2.47 21.35 -0.17
CA GLU A 173 3.43 20.28 0.15
C GLU A 173 2.73 19.11 0.85
N PHE A 174 1.87 19.38 1.84
CA PHE A 174 1.15 18.33 2.55
C PHE A 174 0.23 17.53 1.60
N THR A 175 -0.58 18.21 0.78
CA THR A 175 -1.47 17.52 -0.17
C THR A 175 -0.71 16.74 -1.22
N THR A 176 0.43 17.26 -1.70
CA THR A 176 1.30 16.54 -2.64
C THR A 176 1.84 15.26 -2.02
N ALA A 177 2.38 15.35 -0.79
CA ALA A 177 2.88 14.19 -0.05
C ALA A 177 1.77 13.16 0.20
N LEU A 178 0.58 13.61 0.62
CA LEU A 178 -0.59 12.77 0.87
C LEU A 178 -1.02 12.00 -0.39
N VAL A 179 -1.22 12.70 -1.51
CA VAL A 179 -1.69 12.10 -2.76
C VAL A 179 -0.65 11.12 -3.32
N GLY A 180 0.62 11.51 -3.31
CA GLY A 180 1.72 10.65 -3.77
C GLY A 180 1.85 9.39 -2.93
N MET A 181 1.77 9.51 -1.61
CA MET A 181 1.96 8.37 -0.71
C MET A 181 0.83 7.32 -0.78
N PHE A 182 -0.38 7.72 -1.17
CA PHE A 182 -1.55 6.84 -1.23
C PHE A 182 -2.00 6.49 -2.65
N TYR A 183 -1.15 6.72 -3.66
CA TYR A 183 -1.47 6.40 -5.06
C TYR A 183 -2.79 7.02 -5.53
N ALA A 184 -3.16 8.16 -4.95
CA ALA A 184 -4.41 8.83 -5.25
C ALA A 184 -4.29 9.76 -6.46
N LEU A 185 -3.16 9.73 -7.17
CA LEU A 185 -2.86 10.64 -8.28
C LEU A 185 -3.68 10.27 -9.52
N ASP A 186 -4.64 11.12 -9.86
CA ASP A 186 -5.39 11.09 -11.10
C ASP A 186 -4.94 12.24 -12.01
N ARG A 187 -4.20 11.90 -13.07
CA ARG A 187 -3.68 12.87 -14.05
C ARG A 187 -4.76 13.49 -14.93
N GLN A 188 -5.98 12.95 -14.92
CA GLN A 188 -7.13 13.51 -15.63
C GLN A 188 -8.00 14.40 -14.73
N ALA A 189 -7.73 14.43 -13.43
CA ALA A 189 -8.48 15.27 -12.50
C ALA A 189 -8.28 16.75 -12.83
N GLU A 190 -9.35 17.52 -12.74
CA GLU A 190 -9.32 18.97 -12.79
C GLU A 190 -9.81 19.55 -11.46
N CYS A 191 -9.17 20.62 -11.00
CA CYS A 191 -9.63 21.33 -9.82
C CYS A 191 -10.38 22.62 -10.20
N THR A 192 -11.26 23.07 -9.31
CA THR A 192 -12.07 24.29 -9.51
C THR A 192 -11.49 25.54 -8.84
N PHE A 193 -10.32 25.43 -8.20
CA PHE A 193 -9.73 26.53 -7.45
C PHE A 193 -9.11 27.59 -8.37
N ASN A 194 -9.45 28.86 -8.13
CA ASN A 194 -8.99 29.99 -8.95
C ASN A 194 -7.52 30.40 -8.67
N ASP A 195 -6.96 29.97 -7.54
CA ASP A 195 -5.59 30.27 -7.11
C ASP A 195 -4.62 29.09 -7.33
N VAL A 196 -5.05 28.05 -8.05
CA VAL A 196 -4.22 26.91 -8.45
C VAL A 196 -4.09 26.89 -9.97
N ALA A 197 -2.98 27.41 -10.50
CA ALA A 197 -2.75 27.49 -11.94
C ALA A 197 -2.55 26.09 -12.56
N LYS A 198 -3.08 25.84 -13.77
CA LYS A 198 -2.99 24.53 -14.46
C LYS A 198 -1.55 24.07 -14.76
N ASP A 199 -0.61 25.01 -14.87
CA ASP A 199 0.82 24.76 -15.10
C ASP A 199 1.63 24.65 -13.80
N SER A 200 0.98 24.81 -12.63
CA SER A 200 1.61 24.58 -11.32
C SER A 200 1.97 23.11 -11.14
N PRO A 201 3.15 22.78 -10.57
CA PRO A 201 3.50 21.39 -10.24
C PRO A 201 2.54 20.76 -9.22
N TYR A 202 1.81 21.59 -8.45
CA TYR A 202 0.84 21.14 -7.46
C TYR A 202 -0.55 20.86 -8.05
N TYR A 203 -0.85 21.33 -9.26
CA TYR A 203 -2.20 21.31 -9.81
C TYR A 203 -2.80 19.90 -9.81
N VAL A 204 -2.08 18.93 -10.37
CA VAL A 204 -2.58 17.55 -10.48
C VAL A 204 -2.82 16.92 -9.12
N HIS A 205 -1.99 17.22 -8.12
CA HIS A 205 -2.14 16.69 -6.76
C HIS A 205 -3.36 17.28 -6.08
N VAL A 206 -3.55 18.60 -6.18
CA VAL A 206 -4.74 19.27 -5.63
C VAL A 206 -6.01 18.82 -6.34
N ALA A 207 -5.98 18.70 -7.66
CA ALA A 207 -7.09 18.19 -8.44
C ALA A 207 -7.48 16.76 -8.05
N SER A 208 -6.50 15.88 -7.92
CA SER A 208 -6.70 14.49 -7.49
C SER A 208 -7.29 14.39 -6.07
N ALA A 209 -6.80 15.24 -5.16
CA ALA A 209 -7.33 15.29 -3.80
C ALA A 209 -8.76 15.86 -3.77
N GLN A 210 -9.08 16.84 -4.61
CA GLN A 210 -10.42 17.40 -4.71
C GLN A 210 -11.40 16.39 -5.33
N SER A 211 -11.01 15.70 -6.41
CA SER A 211 -11.86 14.71 -7.07
C SER A 211 -12.19 13.53 -6.17
N SER A 212 -11.24 13.13 -5.31
CA SER A 212 -11.43 12.08 -4.29
C SER A 212 -12.13 12.58 -3.01
N GLY A 213 -12.54 13.85 -2.96
CA GLY A 213 -13.16 14.44 -1.75
C GLY A 213 -12.24 14.53 -0.53
N ILE A 214 -10.93 14.32 -0.71
CA ILE A 214 -9.93 14.42 0.35
C ILE A 214 -9.66 15.89 0.67
N ALA A 215 -9.50 16.71 -0.37
CA ALA A 215 -9.22 18.13 -0.23
C ALA A 215 -10.45 19.00 -0.53
N GLU A 216 -10.70 19.96 0.35
CA GLU A 216 -11.63 21.07 0.11
C GLU A 216 -10.87 22.40 0.16
N GLY A 217 -11.49 23.43 -0.41
CA GLY A 217 -10.96 24.79 -0.38
C GLY A 217 -11.22 25.51 0.93
N VAL A 218 -10.68 26.71 1.04
CA VAL A 218 -10.87 27.62 2.18
C VAL A 218 -12.03 28.60 1.98
N GLY A 219 -12.87 28.36 0.96
CA GLY A 219 -13.93 29.26 0.50
C GLY A 219 -13.50 30.19 -0.65
N ASN A 220 -14.47 30.89 -1.25
CA ASN A 220 -14.26 31.79 -2.40
C ASN A 220 -13.53 31.13 -3.60
N ASP A 221 -13.79 29.84 -3.82
CA ASP A 221 -13.12 29.03 -4.85
C ASP A 221 -11.59 29.04 -4.74
N ARG A 222 -11.04 29.07 -3.53
CA ARG A 222 -9.60 29.07 -3.25
C ARG A 222 -9.14 27.82 -2.52
N PHE A 223 -7.94 27.35 -2.88
CA PHE A 223 -7.23 26.31 -2.14
C PHE A 223 -6.28 26.89 -1.09
N ASP A 224 -5.67 28.05 -1.37
CA ASP A 224 -4.69 28.71 -0.49
C ASP A 224 -3.49 27.81 -0.17
N GLY A 225 -2.84 27.30 -1.22
CA GLY A 225 -1.84 26.23 -1.09
C GLY A 225 -0.48 26.64 -0.51
N GLU A 226 -0.06 27.89 -0.68
CA GLU A 226 1.28 28.37 -0.26
C GLU A 226 1.39 28.61 1.25
N ARG A 227 0.27 28.87 1.93
CA ARG A 227 0.31 29.11 3.37
C ARG A 227 0.57 27.82 4.14
N SER A 228 1.08 27.98 5.35
CA SER A 228 1.17 26.89 6.32
C SER A 228 -0.19 26.20 6.49
N VAL A 229 -0.17 24.88 6.56
CA VAL A 229 -1.34 24.08 6.87
C VAL A 229 -1.51 23.97 8.38
N THR A 230 -2.74 24.12 8.87
CA THR A 230 -3.02 24.01 10.30
C THR A 230 -3.20 22.55 10.71
N ARG A 231 -3.11 22.28 12.02
CA ARG A 231 -3.27 20.93 12.55
C ARG A 231 -4.65 20.34 12.29
N GLU A 232 -5.73 21.11 12.42
CA GLU A 232 -7.09 20.63 12.15
C GLU A 232 -7.31 20.31 10.66
N GLU A 233 -6.63 21.02 9.76
CA GLU A 233 -6.67 20.75 8.32
C GLU A 233 -5.96 19.45 7.96
N VAL A 234 -4.78 19.23 8.53
CA VAL A 234 -4.04 17.96 8.36
C VAL A 234 -4.87 16.78 8.85
N LEU A 235 -5.46 16.87 10.04
CA LEU A 235 -6.30 15.79 10.57
C LEU A 235 -7.54 15.56 9.71
N THR A 236 -8.13 16.63 9.17
CA THR A 236 -9.26 16.51 8.24
C THR A 236 -8.87 15.78 6.95
N PHE A 237 -7.73 16.11 6.36
CA PHE A 237 -7.21 15.39 5.19
C PHE A 237 -6.94 13.91 5.50
N CYS A 238 -6.36 13.62 6.67
CA CYS A 238 -6.12 12.24 7.10
C CYS A 238 -7.43 11.45 7.27
N ALA A 239 -8.41 12.02 7.97
CA ALA A 239 -9.73 11.42 8.16
C ALA A 239 -10.43 11.14 6.84
N ARG A 240 -10.46 12.11 5.93
CA ARG A 240 -11.09 11.94 4.61
C ARG A 240 -10.40 10.88 3.77
N THR A 241 -9.08 10.75 3.88
CA THR A 241 -8.33 9.67 3.23
C THR A 241 -8.71 8.30 3.81
N LEU A 242 -8.91 8.20 5.14
CA LEU A 242 -9.38 6.96 5.79
C LEU A 242 -10.80 6.60 5.34
N VAL A 243 -11.70 7.60 5.21
CA VAL A 243 -13.04 7.41 4.68
C VAL A 243 -13.00 6.92 3.22
N ASP A 244 -12.23 7.60 2.35
CA ASP A 244 -12.10 7.25 0.93
C ASP A 244 -11.51 5.85 0.72
N LYS A 245 -10.39 5.55 1.40
CA LYS A 245 -9.61 4.33 1.13
C LYS A 245 -10.08 3.09 1.90
N LYS A 246 -10.73 3.25 3.05
CA LYS A 246 -11.15 2.13 3.90
C LYS A 246 -12.65 2.14 4.25
N GLY A 247 -13.40 3.14 3.80
CA GLY A 247 -14.83 3.24 4.09
C GLY A 247 -15.13 3.51 5.56
N TYR A 248 -14.16 4.02 6.34
CA TYR A 248 -14.42 4.44 7.72
C TYR A 248 -15.54 5.47 7.76
N GLN A 249 -16.32 5.45 8.84
CA GLN A 249 -17.45 6.35 9.02
C GLN A 249 -17.15 7.31 10.16
N VAL A 250 -17.51 8.58 9.97
CA VAL A 250 -17.47 9.59 11.03
C VAL A 250 -18.37 9.13 12.19
N PRO A 251 -17.92 9.22 13.45
CA PRO A 251 -18.74 8.80 14.58
C PRO A 251 -20.00 9.66 14.72
N GLU A 252 -21.15 9.04 15.00
CA GLU A 252 -22.40 9.77 15.24
C GLU A 252 -22.35 10.59 16.53
N ASP A 253 -21.75 10.02 17.59
CA ASP A 253 -21.51 10.71 18.85
C ASP A 253 -20.12 11.36 18.86
N LEU A 254 -20.07 12.61 18.39
CA LEU A 254 -18.84 13.41 18.41
C LEU A 254 -18.35 13.75 19.81
N SER A 255 -19.15 13.57 20.87
CA SER A 255 -18.76 13.89 22.25
C SER A 255 -18.03 12.74 22.95
N ALA A 256 -18.24 11.51 22.46
CA ALA A 256 -17.46 10.34 22.87
C ALA A 256 -16.01 10.40 22.36
N TYR A 257 -15.77 11.23 21.35
CA TYR A 257 -14.48 11.51 20.73
C TYR A 257 -14.25 13.03 20.70
N ALA A 258 -13.16 13.51 20.09
CA ALA A 258 -12.69 14.89 20.20
C ALA A 258 -12.57 15.40 21.66
N ASN A 259 -12.01 14.56 22.54
CA ASN A 259 -11.77 14.86 23.96
C ASN A 259 -10.55 15.77 24.13
N PHE A 260 -10.64 17.02 23.67
CA PHE A 260 -9.56 17.99 23.76
C PHE A 260 -9.90 19.13 24.73
N THR A 261 -8.90 19.63 25.47
CA THR A 261 -9.12 20.70 26.46
C THR A 261 -9.51 22.03 25.82
N ASP A 262 -9.18 22.21 24.54
CA ASP A 262 -9.48 23.36 23.68
C ASP A 262 -10.45 22.99 22.55
N ARG A 263 -11.28 21.95 22.75
CA ARG A 263 -12.27 21.47 21.77
C ARG A 263 -13.12 22.59 21.15
N GLU A 264 -13.52 23.57 21.94
CA GLU A 264 -14.36 24.70 21.50
C GLU A 264 -13.67 25.62 20.47
N THR A 265 -12.36 25.46 20.27
CA THR A 265 -11.58 26.20 19.26
C THR A 265 -11.44 25.45 17.94
N ILE A 266 -11.83 24.17 17.91
CA ILE A 266 -11.85 23.36 16.69
C ILE A 266 -12.98 23.90 15.79
N ALA A 267 -12.68 24.15 14.52
CA ALA A 267 -13.69 24.63 13.61
C ALA A 267 -14.82 23.60 13.40
N ASP A 268 -16.07 24.06 13.28
CA ASP A 268 -17.25 23.20 13.12
C ASP A 268 -17.10 22.20 11.95
N TRP A 269 -16.46 22.62 10.86
CA TRP A 269 -16.22 21.79 9.68
C TRP A 269 -15.16 20.71 9.93
N ALA A 270 -14.22 20.94 10.84
CA ALA A 270 -13.12 20.03 11.17
C ALA A 270 -13.51 19.03 12.27
N LEU A 271 -14.40 19.43 13.19
CA LEU A 271 -14.75 18.68 14.39
C LEU A 271 -15.12 17.20 14.13
N PRO A 272 -15.96 16.85 13.12
CA PRO A 272 -16.31 15.45 12.87
C PRO A 272 -15.10 14.60 12.44
N TYR A 273 -14.19 15.21 11.69
CA TYR A 273 -12.99 14.54 11.19
C TYR A 273 -11.91 14.42 12.27
N VAL A 274 -11.75 15.45 13.10
CA VAL A 274 -10.89 15.39 14.30
C VAL A 274 -11.36 14.27 15.23
N ALA A 275 -12.68 14.18 15.48
CA ALA A 275 -13.26 13.09 16.27
C ALA A 275 -12.94 11.71 15.68
N LEU A 276 -13.06 11.54 14.35
CA LEU A 276 -12.69 10.30 13.67
C LEU A 276 -11.19 9.99 13.82
N THR A 277 -10.31 10.99 13.69
CA THR A 277 -8.87 10.79 13.87
C THR A 277 -8.50 10.41 15.29
N GLU A 278 -9.20 10.91 16.31
CA GLU A 278 -9.00 10.45 17.69
C GLU A 278 -9.53 9.02 17.88
N GLN A 279 -10.73 8.73 17.38
CA GLN A 279 -11.34 7.41 17.47
C GLN A 279 -10.43 6.31 16.90
N LEU A 280 -9.80 6.58 15.76
CA LEU A 280 -8.90 5.65 15.09
C LEU A 280 -7.47 5.72 15.62
N GLY A 281 -7.21 6.57 16.62
CA GLY A 281 -5.92 6.71 17.28
C GLY A 281 -4.85 7.35 16.42
N VAL A 282 -5.20 8.16 15.40
CA VAL A 282 -4.24 9.00 14.63
C VAL A 282 -3.67 10.08 15.54
N VAL A 283 -4.54 10.74 16.31
CA VAL A 283 -4.20 11.70 17.35
C VAL A 283 -4.76 11.20 18.67
N ASP A 284 -4.08 11.47 19.77
CA ASP A 284 -4.58 11.09 21.09
C ASP A 284 -5.46 12.21 21.65
N GLY A 285 -6.50 11.87 22.43
CA GLY A 285 -7.27 12.82 23.22
C GLY A 285 -6.69 13.04 24.62
N GLY A 286 -7.33 13.89 25.42
CA GLY A 286 -6.98 14.17 26.82
C GLY A 286 -6.05 15.37 27.04
N GLN A 287 -5.62 16.03 25.96
CA GLN A 287 -4.78 17.24 25.98
C GLN A 287 -5.37 18.34 25.09
N ALA A 288 -4.65 19.46 24.95
CA ALA A 288 -4.97 20.46 23.92
C ALA A 288 -4.62 19.91 22.54
N LEU A 289 -5.45 20.19 21.55
CA LEU A 289 -5.18 19.91 20.14
C LEU A 289 -4.37 21.04 19.49
N GLU A 290 -4.64 22.28 19.87
CA GLU A 290 -4.19 23.51 19.21
C GLU A 290 -4.57 23.50 17.71
N PRO A 291 -5.87 23.45 17.38
CA PRO A 291 -6.35 23.14 16.04
C PRO A 291 -5.88 24.11 14.96
N GLN A 292 -5.77 25.39 15.31
CA GLN A 292 -5.38 26.48 14.40
C GLN A 292 -3.85 26.69 14.33
N GLN A 293 -3.07 25.92 15.08
CA GLN A 293 -1.62 26.03 15.02
C GLN A 293 -1.09 25.43 13.72
N ASP A 294 -0.13 26.12 13.11
CA ASP A 294 0.62 25.63 11.96
C ASP A 294 1.42 24.38 12.34
N ILE A 295 1.39 23.37 11.48
CA ILE A 295 2.17 22.15 11.70
C ILE A 295 3.61 22.32 11.21
N SER A 296 4.56 21.74 11.93
CA SER A 296 5.94 21.64 11.46
C SER A 296 6.08 20.53 10.41
N ARG A 297 7.15 20.58 9.60
CA ARG A 297 7.46 19.52 8.62
C ARG A 297 7.62 18.16 9.29
N ALA A 298 8.28 18.10 10.45
CA ALA A 298 8.45 16.85 11.19
C ALA A 298 7.14 16.28 11.70
N GLU A 299 6.27 17.13 12.25
CA GLU A 299 4.97 16.68 12.74
C GLU A 299 4.04 16.23 11.60
N GLY A 300 4.04 16.96 10.47
CA GLY A 300 3.32 16.56 9.27
C GLY A 300 3.81 15.22 8.72
N ALA A 301 5.13 15.00 8.68
CA ALA A 301 5.71 13.71 8.32
C ALA A 301 5.28 12.59 9.27
N ARG A 302 5.24 12.83 10.58
CA ARG A 302 4.79 11.85 11.57
C ARG A 302 3.32 11.46 11.39
N LEU A 303 2.42 12.44 11.23
CA LEU A 303 1.00 12.18 11.03
C LEU A 303 0.74 11.43 9.73
N LEU A 304 1.43 11.84 8.65
CA LEU A 304 1.31 11.17 7.37
C LEU A 304 1.86 9.73 7.45
N TYR A 305 3.01 9.51 8.10
CA TYR A 305 3.55 8.15 8.29
C TYR A 305 2.61 7.28 9.12
N LYS A 306 1.98 7.82 10.15
CA LYS A 306 0.99 7.08 10.95
C LYS A 306 -0.21 6.67 10.09
N LEU A 307 -0.72 7.61 9.28
CA LEU A 307 -1.76 7.32 8.30
C LEU A 307 -1.32 6.25 7.29
N PHE A 308 -0.06 6.28 6.84
CA PHE A 308 0.53 5.25 5.98
C PHE A 308 0.37 3.88 6.62
N MET A 309 0.85 3.73 7.85
CA MET A 309 0.83 2.47 8.59
C MET A 309 -0.58 1.96 8.87
N MET A 310 -1.57 2.85 9.04
CA MET A 310 -2.96 2.46 9.24
C MET A 310 -3.65 1.98 7.96
N LEU A 311 -3.30 2.58 6.82
CA LEU A 311 -3.81 2.17 5.52
C LEU A 311 -3.08 0.93 4.96
N TYR A 312 -1.89 0.65 5.51
CA TYR A 312 -1.09 -0.53 5.26
C TYR A 312 -1.78 -1.80 5.77
N GLU A 313 -2.32 -2.61 4.87
CA GLU A 313 -2.88 -3.92 5.22
C GLU A 313 -1.75 -4.91 5.47
N VAL A 314 -1.23 -4.92 6.68
CA VAL A 314 -0.78 -6.20 7.25
C VAL A 314 -2.04 -6.89 7.75
N SER A 315 -2.34 -8.09 7.24
CA SER A 315 -3.42 -8.93 7.77
C SER A 315 -3.42 -8.89 9.32
N PRO A 316 -4.57 -8.72 10.00
CA PRO A 316 -4.66 -8.50 11.45
C PRO A 316 -3.91 -9.52 12.33
N ALA A 317 -3.59 -10.70 11.79
CA ALA A 317 -2.74 -11.69 12.44
C ALA A 317 -1.29 -11.22 12.72
N GLN A 318 -0.81 -10.18 12.02
CA GLN A 318 0.60 -9.75 12.08
C GLN A 318 0.82 -8.52 12.98
N ALA A 319 -0.19 -7.67 13.20
CA ALA A 319 -0.10 -6.52 14.12
C ALA A 319 0.11 -6.93 15.59
N ALA A 320 -0.52 -8.02 16.04
CA ALA A 320 -0.36 -8.56 17.40
C ALA A 320 1.07 -9.06 17.72
N PHE A 321 1.86 -9.38 16.68
CA PHE A 321 3.26 -9.80 16.84
C PHE A 321 4.20 -8.61 17.04
N TYR A 322 3.92 -7.47 16.39
CA TYR A 322 4.73 -6.25 16.53
C TYR A 322 4.61 -5.62 17.92
N GLU A 323 3.41 -5.62 18.53
CA GLU A 323 3.24 -5.19 19.93
C GLU A 323 3.97 -6.10 20.93
N GLN A 324 3.99 -7.42 20.69
CA GLN A 324 4.70 -8.37 21.55
C GLN A 324 6.23 -8.27 21.41
N ALA A 325 6.75 -7.98 20.22
CA ALA A 325 8.18 -7.78 20.00
C ALA A 325 8.70 -6.46 20.61
N ALA A 326 7.90 -5.39 20.58
CA ALA A 326 8.26 -4.10 21.18
C ALA A 326 8.25 -4.12 22.71
N GLN A 327 7.41 -4.96 23.33
CA GLN A 327 7.37 -5.15 24.79
C GLN A 327 8.47 -6.08 25.32
N ALA A 328 9.21 -6.76 24.44
CA ALA A 328 10.20 -7.76 24.80
C ALA A 328 11.62 -7.22 24.99
N ASP A 329 11.82 -5.89 25.07
CA ASP A 329 13.13 -5.32 25.44
C ASP A 329 13.38 -5.41 26.95
N GLY A 330 13.66 -6.65 27.35
CA GLY A 330 14.05 -7.06 28.68
C GLY A 330 15.20 -8.07 28.58
N GLY A 331 16.21 -7.75 27.78
CA GLY A 331 17.53 -8.37 27.81
C GLY A 331 17.58 -9.87 27.55
N VAL A 332 17.57 -10.28 26.28
CA VAL A 332 18.26 -11.49 25.83
C VAL A 332 18.85 -11.25 24.44
N THR A 333 20.15 -11.51 24.29
CA THR A 333 20.85 -11.45 23.00
C THR A 333 20.14 -12.31 21.94
N PRO A 334 19.85 -11.78 20.74
CA PRO A 334 19.28 -12.59 19.67
C PRO A 334 20.29 -13.67 19.27
N LEU A 335 19.88 -14.93 19.37
CA LEU A 335 20.61 -16.03 18.73
C LEU A 335 20.55 -15.81 17.21
N SER A 336 21.71 -15.57 16.61
CA SER A 336 21.84 -15.52 15.15
C SER A 336 21.45 -16.89 14.58
N LEU A 337 20.32 -16.95 13.88
CA LEU A 337 20.00 -18.05 12.99
C LEU A 337 20.55 -17.71 11.60
N ALA A 338 21.61 -18.42 11.22
CA ALA A 338 22.14 -18.44 9.86
C ALA A 338 21.07 -18.93 8.86
N PRO A 339 21.18 -18.54 7.57
CA PRO A 339 20.07 -18.63 6.62
C PRO A 339 19.85 -20.07 6.19
N PHE A 340 18.66 -20.62 6.48
CA PHE A 340 18.14 -21.80 5.82
C PHE A 340 16.72 -21.51 5.34
N GLY A 341 16.51 -21.74 4.03
CA GLY A 341 15.33 -21.36 3.27
C GLY A 341 14.01 -21.86 3.84
N ALA A 342 13.05 -20.94 3.93
CA ALA A 342 11.68 -21.18 4.36
C ALA A 342 10.81 -21.85 3.28
N ALA A 343 11.28 -22.94 2.67
CA ALA A 343 10.47 -23.83 1.85
C ALA A 343 10.12 -25.16 2.58
N GLY A 344 10.69 -25.42 3.76
CA GLY A 344 10.55 -26.71 4.46
C GLY A 344 9.48 -26.78 5.54
N VAL A 345 9.00 -25.66 6.10
CA VAL A 345 8.24 -25.69 7.36
C VAL A 345 6.73 -25.79 7.16
N VAL A 346 6.18 -25.25 6.06
CA VAL A 346 4.72 -25.31 5.81
C VAL A 346 4.29 -26.70 5.27
N VAL A 347 5.18 -27.42 4.57
CA VAL A 347 4.86 -28.75 4.02
C VAL A 347 4.94 -29.85 5.10
N ALA A 348 5.83 -29.71 6.10
CA ALA A 348 5.98 -30.71 7.16
C ALA A 348 4.76 -30.78 8.11
N LEU A 349 4.09 -29.66 8.37
CA LEU A 349 2.90 -29.62 9.23
C LEU A 349 1.65 -30.20 8.52
N GLY A 350 1.48 -29.94 7.22
CA GLY A 350 0.35 -30.47 6.44
C GLY A 350 0.38 -31.99 6.26
N VAL A 351 1.55 -32.57 6.03
CA VAL A 351 1.70 -34.04 5.84
C VAL A 351 1.61 -34.79 7.18
N ALA A 352 2.10 -34.21 8.28
CA ALA A 352 2.02 -34.83 9.60
C ALA A 352 0.58 -34.85 10.17
N LEU A 353 -0.24 -33.84 9.86
CA LEU A 353 -1.64 -33.77 10.31
C LEU A 353 -2.52 -34.85 9.65
N PHE A 354 -2.29 -35.21 8.38
CA PHE A 354 -3.10 -36.21 7.67
C PHE A 354 -2.67 -37.67 7.86
N ALA A 355 -1.39 -37.93 8.20
CA ALA A 355 -0.93 -39.27 8.58
C ALA A 355 -1.35 -39.68 10.01
N SER A 356 -1.79 -38.71 10.81
CA SER A 356 -2.27 -38.93 12.18
C SER A 356 -3.65 -39.61 12.22
N PRO A 357 -4.00 -40.31 13.32
CA PRO A 357 -5.34 -40.84 13.55
C PRO A 357 -6.46 -39.78 13.48
N TRP A 358 -6.14 -38.50 13.69
CA TRP A 358 -7.06 -37.36 13.60
C TRP A 358 -7.38 -36.96 12.16
N GLY A 359 -6.38 -36.92 11.27
CA GLY A 359 -6.57 -36.59 9.85
C GLY A 359 -7.39 -37.62 9.07
N ARG A 360 -7.30 -38.90 9.45
CA ARG A 360 -8.15 -39.98 8.88
C ARG A 360 -9.62 -39.88 9.28
N ARG A 361 -9.94 -39.11 10.33
CA ARG A 361 -11.33 -38.87 10.78
C ARG A 361 -11.98 -37.75 9.97
N TYR A 362 -11.22 -36.70 9.65
CA TYR A 362 -11.66 -35.51 8.91
C TYR A 362 -12.05 -35.82 7.44
N THR A 363 -11.38 -36.75 6.77
CA THR A 363 -11.68 -37.10 5.36
C THR A 363 -12.97 -37.91 5.16
N ARG A 364 -13.53 -38.48 6.23
CA ARG A 364 -14.82 -39.21 6.16
C ARG A 364 -16.02 -38.29 6.10
N GLU A 365 -15.89 -37.04 6.56
CA GLU A 365 -17.00 -36.07 6.69
C GLU A 365 -17.14 -35.14 5.47
N LEU A 366 -16.21 -35.21 4.51
CA LEU A 366 -16.25 -34.38 3.30
C LEU A 366 -17.28 -34.87 2.27
N SER A 367 -18.04 -33.93 1.70
CA SER A 367 -18.95 -34.18 0.58
C SER A 367 -18.20 -34.47 -0.73
N GLY A 368 -18.89 -35.04 -1.72
CA GLY A 368 -18.27 -35.51 -2.97
C GLY A 368 -17.45 -34.46 -3.72
N GLY A 369 -17.93 -33.21 -3.77
CA GLY A 369 -17.23 -32.09 -4.42
C GLY A 369 -16.00 -31.57 -3.67
N GLN A 370 -15.95 -31.73 -2.34
CA GLN A 370 -14.79 -31.34 -1.53
C GLN A 370 -13.65 -32.37 -1.66
N LYS A 371 -13.99 -33.64 -1.90
CA LYS A 371 -13.00 -34.70 -2.14
C LYS A 371 -12.28 -34.52 -3.48
N SER A 372 -12.96 -34.04 -4.52
CA SER A 372 -12.36 -33.75 -5.83
C SER A 372 -11.42 -32.54 -5.80
N VAL A 373 -11.76 -31.49 -5.04
CA VAL A 373 -10.88 -30.32 -4.85
C VAL A 373 -9.60 -30.71 -4.10
N VAL A 374 -9.71 -31.50 -3.03
CA VAL A 374 -8.54 -32.00 -2.30
C VAL A 374 -7.69 -32.93 -3.17
N ALA A 375 -8.30 -33.77 -4.00
CA ALA A 375 -7.57 -34.62 -4.95
C ALA A 375 -6.83 -33.81 -6.03
N ALA A 376 -7.45 -32.75 -6.55
CA ALA A 376 -6.83 -31.86 -7.54
C ALA A 376 -5.63 -31.09 -6.94
N LEU A 377 -5.78 -30.54 -5.73
CA LEU A 377 -4.69 -29.91 -4.99
C LEU A 377 -3.52 -30.87 -4.75
N MET A 378 -3.81 -32.12 -4.38
CA MET A 378 -2.79 -33.15 -4.18
C MET A 378 -2.09 -33.54 -5.50
N ALA A 379 -2.82 -33.60 -6.62
CA ALA A 379 -2.22 -33.88 -7.93
C ALA A 379 -1.28 -32.75 -8.39
N VAL A 380 -1.67 -31.49 -8.17
CA VAL A 380 -0.85 -30.30 -8.48
C VAL A 380 0.40 -30.26 -7.60
N LEU A 381 0.26 -30.52 -6.29
CA LEU A 381 1.38 -30.59 -5.36
C LEU A 381 2.35 -31.74 -5.71
N THR A 382 1.83 -32.89 -6.15
CA THR A 382 2.66 -34.05 -6.53
C THR A 382 3.37 -33.81 -7.86
N ALA A 383 2.73 -33.18 -8.83
CA ALA A 383 3.34 -32.82 -10.12
C ALA A 383 4.43 -31.74 -9.96
N ALA A 384 4.19 -30.75 -9.10
CA ALA A 384 5.17 -29.72 -8.75
C ALA A 384 6.40 -30.31 -8.04
N LEU A 385 6.21 -31.31 -7.18
CA LEU A 385 7.30 -32.03 -6.50
C LEU A 385 8.13 -32.92 -7.45
N LEU A 386 7.56 -33.35 -8.58
CA LEU A 386 8.23 -34.22 -9.56
C LEU A 386 8.79 -33.48 -10.78
N GLY A 387 8.61 -32.15 -10.88
CA GLY A 387 9.17 -31.35 -11.96
C GLY A 387 8.60 -31.65 -13.35
N LEU A 388 7.38 -32.18 -13.43
CA LEU A 388 6.70 -32.46 -14.70
C LEU A 388 5.74 -31.30 -15.04
N GLY A 389 5.92 -30.68 -16.21
CA GLY A 389 5.03 -29.64 -16.71
C GLY A 389 3.63 -30.19 -16.98
N VAL A 390 2.61 -29.57 -16.40
CA VAL A 390 1.20 -29.98 -16.59
C VAL A 390 0.50 -29.00 -17.52
N VAL A 391 -0.01 -29.52 -18.64
CA VAL A 391 -1.10 -28.93 -19.41
C VAL A 391 -2.39 -29.56 -18.89
N LEU A 392 -3.34 -28.73 -18.44
CA LEU A 392 -4.68 -29.21 -18.06
C LEU A 392 -5.58 -29.21 -19.30
N GLN A 393 -6.15 -30.36 -19.63
CA GLN A 393 -7.28 -30.48 -20.54
C GLN A 393 -8.41 -31.17 -19.75
N MET A 394 -9.50 -30.46 -19.50
CA MET A 394 -10.67 -30.99 -18.79
C MET A 394 -11.75 -31.39 -19.81
N LEU A 395 -12.35 -32.58 -19.61
CA LEU A 395 -13.69 -32.92 -20.08
C LEU A 395 -14.64 -32.89 -18.88
#